data_AF-A0A7C6F6P6-F1
#
_entry.id   AF-A0A7C6F6P6-F1
#
_cell.length_a   1.000
_cell.length_b   1.000
_cell.length_c   1.000
_cell.angle_alpha   90.00
_cell.angle_beta   90.00
_cell.angle_gamma   90.00
#
_symmetry.space_group_name_H-M   'P 1'
#
loop_
_entity.id
_entity.type
_entity.pdbx_description
1 polymer ?
#
loop_
_entity_poly.entity_id
_entity_poly.type
_entity_poly.pdbx_seq_one_letter_code
_entity_poly.pdbx_strand_id
1 'polypeptide(L)' 'MFGLGMPELIVIMIIVLLVFGAGKLADVGGALGKGIKNFKKSLKEPEEIDVTPKKEEEKNKPLEPK' A
#
# COMPACT_ATOMS: atom_id res chain seq x y z
N MET A 1 -22.75 18.57 -21.96
CA MET A 1 -23.39 17.56 -21.09
C MET A 1 -22.49 17.38 -19.89
N PHE A 2 -22.99 17.69 -18.69
CA PHE A 2 -22.25 17.69 -17.43
C PHE A 2 -21.82 16.25 -17.08
N GLY A 3 -20.63 15.84 -17.51
CA GLY A 3 -19.96 14.67 -17.00
C GLY A 3 -19.35 15.00 -15.64
N LEU A 4 -19.37 14.04 -14.70
CA LEU A 4 -18.62 14.15 -13.46
C LEU A 4 -17.14 14.37 -13.80
N GLY A 5 -16.70 15.62 -13.70
CA GLY A 5 -15.31 15.99 -13.91
C GLY A 5 -14.48 15.67 -12.68
N MET A 6 -13.16 15.80 -12.84
CA MET A 6 -12.24 15.77 -11.70
C MET A 6 -12.60 16.77 -10.58
N PRO A 7 -13.07 18.01 -10.87
CA PRO A 7 -13.48 18.94 -9.82
C PRO A 7 -14.62 18.41 -8.95
N GLU A 8 -15.68 17.87 -9.55
CA GLU A 8 -16.82 17.32 -8.82
C GLU A 8 -16.42 16.12 -7.95
N LEU A 9 -15.55 15.24 -8.46
CA LEU A 9 -15.04 14.11 -7.68
C LEU A 9 -14.21 14.57 -6.46
N ILE A 10 -13.44 15.65 -6.58
CA ILE A 10 -12.69 16.22 -5.45
C ILE A 10 -13.65 16.77 -4.39
N VAL A 11 -14.70 17.48 -4.80
CA VAL A 11 -15.71 17.99 -3.84
C VAL A 11 -16.37 16.84 -3.08
N ILE A 12 -16.79 15.78 -3.80
CA ILE A 12 -17.37 14.58 -3.17
C ILE A 12 -16.36 13.93 -2.22
N MET A 13 -15.09 13.81 -2.63
CA MET A 13 -14.02 13.25 -1.79
C MET A 13 -13.86 14.03 -0.48
N ILE A 14 -13.89 15.37 -0.54
CA ILE A 14 -13.80 16.22 0.66
C ILE A 14 -15.00 15.96 1.58
N ILE A 15 -16.22 15.88 1.03
CA ILE A 15 -17.41 15.58 1.83
C ILE A 15 -17.28 14.22 2.53
N VAL A 16 -16.86 13.18 1.80
CA VAL A 16 -16.64 11.84 2.37
C VAL A 16 -15.59 11.90 3.49
N LEU A 17 -14.50 12.64 3.29
CA LEU A 17 -13.48 12.83 4.32
C LEU A 17 -14.00 13.58 5.56
N LEU A 18 -14.93 14.53 5.40
CA LEU A 18 -15.54 15.22 6.54
C LEU A 18 -16.50 14.32 7.33
N VAL A 19 -17.27 13.47 6.64
CA VAL A 19 -18.22 12.55 7.30
C VAL A 19 -17.51 11.40 8.00
N PHE A 20 -16.57 10.74 7.31
CA PHE A 20 -15.89 9.56 7.83
C PHE A 20 -14.58 9.88 8.57
N GLY A 21 -13.97 11.03 8.30
CA GLY A 21 -12.64 11.38 8.78
C GLY A 21 -11.51 10.74 7.97
N ALA A 22 -10.36 11.40 7.90
CA ALA A 22 -9.18 10.88 7.22
C ALA A 22 -8.64 9.58 7.85
N GLY A 23 -8.77 9.41 9.17
CA GLY A 23 -8.33 8.21 9.88
C GLY A 23 -9.08 6.95 9.47
N LYS A 24 -10.42 7.01 9.39
CA LYS A 24 -11.23 5.85 8.97
C LYS A 24 -10.98 5.46 7.51
N LEU A 25 -10.80 6.45 6.63
CA LEU A 25 -10.44 6.18 5.24
C LEU A 25 -9.06 5.51 5.12
N ALA A 26 -8.08 5.96 5.93
CA ALA A 26 -6.74 5.37 5.97
C ALA A 26 -6.76 3.93 6.54
N ASP A 27 -7.55 3.67 7.58
CA ASP A 27 -7.71 2.32 8.15
C ASP A 27 -8.28 1.34 7.11
N VAL A 28 -9.36 1.74 6.43
CA VAL A 28 -10.00 0.93 5.38
C VAL A 28 -9.07 0.75 4.19
N GLY A 29 -8.45 1.83 3.70
CA GLY A 29 -7.48 1.77 2.62
C GLY A 29 -6.26 0.90 2.95
N GLY A 30 -5.80 0.92 4.20
CA GLY A 30 -4.71 0.08 4.69
C GLY A 30 -5.09 -1.40 4.72
N ALA A 31 -6.31 -1.73 5.17
CA ALA A 31 -6.82 -3.11 5.17
C ALA A 31 -7.00 -3.64 3.74
N LEU A 32 -7.64 -2.86 2.87
CA LEU A 32 -7.83 -3.19 1.45
C LEU A 32 -6.48 -3.32 0.72
N GLY A 33 -5.55 -2.39 0.97
CA GLY A 33 -4.22 -2.41 0.36
C GLY A 33 -3.41 -3.66 0.74
N LYS A 34 -3.47 -4.09 2.01
CA LYS A 34 -2.87 -5.35 2.45
C LYS A 34 -3.51 -6.55 1.75
N GLY A 35 -4.85 -6.57 1.64
CA GLY A 35 -5.59 -7.61 0.93
C GLY A 35 -5.19 -7.71 -0.54
N ILE A 36 -5.17 -6.58 -1.25
CA ILE A 36 -4.76 -6.50 -2.67
C ILE A 36 -3.29 -6.91 -2.83
N LYS A 37 -2.41 -6.48 -1.91
CA LYS A 37 -0.97 -6.85 -1.94
C LYS A 37 -0.79 -8.36 -1.80
N ASN A 38 -1.46 -8.98 -0.84
CA ASN A 38 -1.41 -10.42 -0.62
C ASN A 38 -2.02 -11.18 -1.80
N PHE A 39 -3.16 -10.72 -2.31
CA PHE A 39 -3.80 -11.30 -3.49
C PHE A 39 -2.88 -11.25 -4.72
N LYS A 40 -2.25 -10.10 -4.98
CA LYS A 40 -1.28 -9.93 -6.06
C LYS A 40 -0.04 -10.81 -5.85
N LYS A 41 0.41 -11.01 -4.61
CA LYS A 41 1.54 -11.89 -4.27
C LYS A 41 1.19 -13.35 -4.61
N SER A 42 0.04 -13.84 -4.16
CA SER A 42 -0.45 -15.20 -4.46
C SER A 42 -0.69 -15.45 -5.95
N LEU A 43 -1.08 -14.44 -6.73
CA LEU A 43 -1.21 -14.55 -8.19
C LEU A 43 0.13 -14.55 -8.92
N LYS A 44 1.20 -14.03 -8.30
CA LYS A 44 2.54 -13.90 -8.92
C LYS A 44 3.51 -15.00 -8.51
N GLU A 45 3.26 -15.72 -7.43
CA GLU A 45 4.08 -16.83 -6.97
C GLU A 45 3.52 -18.16 -7.50
N PRO A 46 4.02 -18.70 -8.63
CA PRO A 46 3.87 -20.12 -8.90
C PRO A 46 4.69 -20.90 -7.86
N GLU A 47 4.00 -21.56 -6.94
CA GLU A 47 4.51 -22.60 -6.02
C GLU A 47 6.02 -22.58 -5.69
N GLU A 48 6.50 -21.54 -5.00
CA GLU A 48 7.78 -21.65 -4.29
C GLU A 48 7.54 -21.44 -2.80
N ILE A 49 7.73 -22.53 -2.06
CA ILE A 49 7.72 -22.55 -0.59
C ILE A 49 8.90 -21.69 -0.12
N ASP A 50 8.62 -20.45 0.26
CA ASP A 50 9.61 -19.46 0.67
C ASP A 50 10.09 -19.75 2.11
N VAL A 51 11.04 -20.68 2.24
CA VAL A 51 11.83 -20.95 3.46
C VAL A 51 13.07 -20.05 3.51
N THR A 52 12.89 -18.74 3.36
CA THR A 52 14.00 -17.79 3.61
C THR A 52 13.73 -16.99 4.89
N PRO A 53 14.48 -17.22 5.98
CA PRO A 53 14.38 -16.37 7.15
C PRO A 53 14.84 -14.96 6.77
N LYS A 54 14.02 -13.96 7.10
CA LYS A 54 14.33 -12.53 6.94
C LYS A 54 15.70 -12.25 7.57
N LYS A 55 16.69 -12.02 6.72
CA LYS A 55 18.04 -11.61 7.09
C LYS A 55 17.96 -10.32 7.89
N GLU A 56 18.29 -10.43 9.18
CA GLU A 56 18.60 -9.32 10.07
C GLU A 56 19.73 -8.46 9.48
N GLU A 57 19.66 -7.20 9.87
CA GLU A 57 20.49 -6.08 9.46
C GLU A 57 21.99 -6.37 9.60
N GLU A 58 22.73 -6.38 8.49
CA GLU A 58 24.18 -6.17 8.48
C GLU A 58 24.48 -4.94 7.62
N LYS A 59 24.09 -3.77 8.14
CA LYS A 59 24.55 -2.46 7.66
C LYS A 59 25.62 -1.94 8.62
N ASN A 60 26.86 -2.38 8.42
CA ASN A 60 28.07 -1.58 8.68
C ASN A 60 29.34 -2.35 8.27
N LYS A 61 29.75 -2.20 7.00
CA LYS A 61 31.17 -2.21 6.64
C LYS A 61 31.40 -1.15 5.56
N PRO A 62 32.28 -0.18 5.83
CA PRO A 62 33.19 0.31 4.81
C PRO A 62 34.54 -0.36 5.03
N LEU A 63 34.94 -1.16 4.05
CA LEU A 63 36.28 -1.70 3.92
C LEU A 63 37.20 -0.56 3.46
N GLU A 64 38.25 -0.25 4.21
CA GLU A 64 39.33 0.60 3.69
C GLU A 64 40.42 -0.22 2.98
N PRO A 65 40.90 0.24 1.81
CA PRO A 65 41.86 -0.45 0.93
C PRO A 65 43.31 -0.31 1.41
N LYS A 66 44.15 -1.32 1.10
CA LYS A 66 45.61 -1.26 1.22
C LYS A 66 46.24 -0.68 -0.04
#